data_AF-A0A1L9R672-F1
#
_entry.id   AF-A0A1L9R672-F1
#
_cell.length_a   1.000
_cell.length_b   1.000
_cell.length_c   1.000
_cell.angle_alpha   90.00
_cell.angle_beta   90.00
_cell.angle_gamma   90.00
#
_symmetry.space_group_name_H-M   'P 1'
#
loop_
_entity.id
_entity.type
_entity.pdbx_description
1 polymer ?
#
loop_
_entity_poly.entity_id
_entity_poly.type
_entity_poly.pdbx_seq_one_letter_code
_entity_poly.pdbx_strand_id
1 'polypeptide(L)'
;MARVRKAKRTNHPLGQYGITYRPATVRKMHQSTRLLAGCLGLDDGQQVFDLLYKDPATKPLLEEWCEHRRNHYGTSLSVAKLTIQAPVLLALAQDPKAEPIITSDIRPELGEREGRESITADWLAPLTCLWYLGRIIAGKPQLFPSSVCPSMSGRQGFTLESHLNPYDVLHGWKLLTWATRQSRLPEPGKKWCWHRPAIQPSRYVRREKALDG
;
A
#
# COMPACT_ATOMS: atom_id res chain seq x y z
N MET A 1 1.09 49.32 -17.06
CA MET A 1 1.01 47.87 -17.33
C MET A 1 1.52 47.10 -16.13
N ALA A 2 0.63 46.55 -15.30
CA ALA A 2 0.99 45.86 -14.05
C ALA A 2 1.29 44.37 -14.31
N ARG A 3 2.50 43.93 -13.93
CA ARG A 3 2.89 42.51 -13.98
C ARG A 3 2.19 41.74 -12.86
N VAL A 4 1.26 40.85 -13.25
CA VAL A 4 0.65 39.86 -12.34
C VAL A 4 1.74 38.89 -11.89
N ARG A 5 2.14 38.99 -10.62
CA ARG A 5 3.04 38.02 -9.98
C ARG A 5 2.30 36.68 -9.88
N LYS A 6 2.78 35.67 -10.61
CA LYS A 6 2.31 34.28 -10.45
C LYS A 6 2.52 33.86 -9.00
N ALA A 7 1.43 33.55 -8.31
CA ALA A 7 1.45 32.99 -6.97
C ALA A 7 2.33 31.73 -6.95
N LYS A 8 3.27 31.72 -6.00
CA LYS A 8 4.17 30.60 -5.72
C LYS A 8 3.26 29.41 -5.35
N ARG A 9 3.30 28.32 -6.13
CA ARG A 9 2.66 27.04 -5.78
C ARG A 9 3.26 26.59 -4.45
N THR A 10 2.54 26.80 -3.37
CA THR A 10 2.84 26.18 -2.09
C THR A 10 2.63 24.68 -2.26
N ASN A 11 3.66 23.89 -1.92
CA ASN A 11 3.53 22.44 -1.83
C ASN A 11 2.54 22.16 -0.70
N HIS A 12 1.30 21.82 -1.01
CA HIS A 12 0.40 21.28 0.00
C HIS A 12 1.01 19.97 0.52
N PRO A 13 1.16 19.81 1.85
CA PRO A 13 1.52 18.52 2.41
C PRO A 13 0.40 17.54 2.07
N LEU A 14 0.70 16.58 1.20
CA LEU A 14 -0.18 15.48 0.85
C LEU A 14 -0.25 14.54 2.04
N GLY A 15 -1.04 14.90 3.05
CA GLY A 15 -1.20 14.15 4.30
C GLY A 15 -2.24 14.75 5.25
N GLN A 16 -2.96 15.80 4.85
CA GLN A 16 -4.10 16.30 5.62
C GLN A 16 -5.34 15.43 5.35
N TYR A 17 -5.83 14.79 6.41
CA TYR A 17 -7.13 14.16 6.48
C TYR A 17 -8.22 15.09 5.94
N GLY A 18 -9.10 14.58 5.08
CA GLY A 18 -10.21 15.36 4.49
C GLY A 18 -9.93 16.02 3.13
N ILE A 19 -8.72 15.86 2.55
CA ILE A 19 -8.47 16.32 1.17
C ILE A 19 -8.89 15.25 0.16
N THR A 20 -9.88 15.57 -0.67
CA THR A 20 -10.30 14.70 -1.77
C THR A 20 -9.16 14.52 -2.78
N TYR A 21 -8.68 13.29 -2.96
CA TYR A 21 -7.70 13.00 -4.01
C TYR A 21 -8.30 13.22 -5.38
N ARG A 22 -7.55 13.90 -6.26
CA ARG A 22 -7.88 13.89 -7.69
C ARG A 22 -7.69 12.47 -8.24
N PRO A 23 -8.61 11.95 -9.08
CA PRO A 23 -8.48 10.61 -9.65
C PRO A 23 -7.13 10.37 -10.36
N ALA A 24 -6.60 11.39 -11.05
CA ALA A 24 -5.31 11.33 -11.71
C ALA A 24 -4.14 11.11 -10.73
N THR A 25 -4.22 11.67 -9.51
CA THR A 25 -3.23 11.48 -8.44
C THR A 25 -3.28 10.04 -7.95
N VAL A 26 -4.49 9.52 -7.66
CA VAL A 26 -4.67 8.13 -7.20
C VAL A 26 -4.09 7.13 -8.19
N ARG A 27 -4.30 7.34 -9.50
CA ARG A 27 -3.76 6.46 -10.56
C ARG A 27 -2.23 6.42 -10.62
N LYS A 28 -1.54 7.45 -10.14
CA LYS A 28 -0.08 7.58 -10.23
C LYS A 28 0.62 7.51 -8.87
N MET A 29 -0.12 7.39 -7.77
CA MET A 29 0.43 7.40 -6.42
C MET A 29 1.53 6.34 -6.23
N HIS A 30 1.27 5.11 -6.67
CA HIS A 30 2.22 3.99 -6.62
C HIS A 30 3.43 4.13 -7.56
N GLN A 31 3.51 5.21 -8.35
CA GLN A 31 4.64 5.50 -9.26
C GLN A 31 5.62 6.50 -8.66
N SER A 32 5.28 7.15 -7.54
CA SER A 32 6.10 8.15 -6.89
C SER A 32 6.26 7.83 -5.41
N THR A 33 7.49 7.48 -5.02
CA THR A 33 7.82 7.22 -3.61
C THR A 33 7.62 8.45 -2.74
N ARG A 34 7.81 9.66 -3.28
CA ARG A 34 7.50 10.92 -2.59
C ARG A 34 6.00 11.07 -2.30
N LEU A 35 5.13 10.72 -3.26
CA LEU A 35 3.67 10.78 -3.04
C LEU A 35 3.25 9.73 -2.01
N LEU A 36 3.77 8.51 -2.12
CA LEU A 36 3.53 7.45 -1.13
C LEU A 36 4.00 7.84 0.27
N ALA A 37 5.19 8.42 0.38
CA ALA A 37 5.74 8.88 1.65
C ALA A 37 4.80 9.86 2.34
N GLY A 38 4.36 10.90 1.62
CA GLY A 38 3.40 11.87 2.15
C GLY A 38 2.09 11.22 2.61
N CYS A 39 1.53 10.30 1.81
CA CYS A 39 0.28 9.62 2.16
C CYS A 39 0.42 8.75 3.42
N LEU A 40 1.57 8.12 3.62
CA LEU A 40 1.86 7.26 4.78
C LEU A 40 2.43 8.03 5.99
N GLY A 41 2.46 9.37 5.95
CA GLY A 41 3.02 10.19 7.02
C GLY A 41 4.54 10.05 7.21
N LEU A 42 5.26 9.64 6.16
CA LEU A 42 6.71 9.50 6.14
C LEU A 42 7.39 10.78 5.65
N ASP A 43 8.61 11.03 6.14
CA ASP A 43 9.40 12.22 5.83
C ASP A 43 9.82 12.26 4.35
N ASP A 44 10.19 11.11 3.80
CA ASP A 44 10.70 11.02 2.44
C ASP A 44 10.47 9.65 1.77
N GLY A 45 10.84 9.59 0.49
CA GLY A 45 10.73 8.35 -0.30
C GLY A 45 11.72 7.26 0.12
N GLN A 46 12.79 7.56 0.86
CA GLN A 46 13.74 6.56 1.35
C GLN A 46 13.09 5.72 2.45
N GLN A 47 12.29 6.34 3.33
CA GLN A 47 11.55 5.61 4.36
C GLN A 47 10.56 4.60 3.74
N VAL A 48 9.97 4.89 2.56
CA VAL A 48 9.13 3.92 1.82
C VAL A 48 9.96 2.70 1.37
N PHE A 49 11.21 2.89 0.94
CA PHE A 49 12.11 1.77 0.63
C PHE A 49 12.53 1.01 1.89
N ASP A 50 12.70 1.70 3.02
CA ASP A 50 13.06 1.07 4.27
C ASP A 50 11.95 0.13 4.76
N LEU A 51 10.66 0.45 4.51
CA LEU A 51 9.54 -0.48 4.73
C LEU A 51 9.70 -1.81 3.97
N LEU A 52 10.26 -1.77 2.76
CA LEU A 52 10.44 -2.94 1.91
C LEU A 52 11.72 -3.73 2.23
N TYR A 53 12.80 -3.06 2.64
CA TYR A 53 14.12 -3.71 2.73
C TYR A 53 14.64 -3.93 4.14
N LYS A 54 14.25 -3.09 5.08
CA LYS A 54 14.85 -3.03 6.42
C LYS A 54 13.85 -3.29 7.53
N ASP A 55 12.61 -2.90 7.34
CA ASP A 55 11.64 -2.92 8.41
C ASP A 55 11.18 -4.34 8.77
N PRO A 56 11.40 -4.80 10.01
CA PRO A 56 11.12 -6.19 10.38
C PRO A 56 9.62 -6.54 10.40
N ALA A 57 8.73 -5.57 10.57
CA ALA A 57 7.29 -5.81 10.62
C ALA A 57 6.65 -5.82 9.23
N THR A 58 7.01 -4.86 8.36
CA THR A 58 6.38 -4.70 7.05
C THR A 58 7.06 -5.48 5.95
N LYS A 59 8.40 -5.63 6.00
CA LYS A 59 9.14 -6.36 4.97
C LYS A 59 8.59 -7.76 4.70
N PRO A 60 8.45 -8.66 5.68
CA PRO A 60 8.00 -10.02 5.41
C PRO A 60 6.61 -10.05 4.76
N LEU A 61 5.71 -9.16 5.19
CA LEU A 61 4.37 -9.04 4.61
C LEU A 61 4.39 -8.54 3.16
N LEU A 62 5.24 -7.56 2.84
CA LEU A 62 5.40 -7.05 1.48
C LEU A 62 6.06 -8.10 0.55
N GLU A 63 7.04 -8.83 1.05
CA GLU A 63 7.70 -9.93 0.32
C GLU A 63 6.72 -11.05 0.02
N GLU A 64 5.97 -11.51 1.03
CA GLU A 64 4.97 -12.56 0.90
C GLU A 64 3.83 -12.14 -0.02
N TRP A 65 3.35 -10.89 0.07
CA TRP A 65 2.40 -10.33 -0.90
C TRP A 65 2.92 -10.42 -2.33
N CYS A 66 4.18 -10.03 -2.57
CA CYS A 66 4.78 -10.07 -3.91
C CYS A 66 4.95 -11.51 -4.42
N GLU A 67 5.30 -12.44 -3.55
CA GLU A 67 5.43 -13.87 -3.88
C GLU A 67 4.07 -14.51 -4.16
N HIS A 68 3.11 -14.36 -3.24
CA HIS A 68 1.74 -14.78 -3.44
C HIS A 68 1.20 -14.21 -4.75
N ARG A 69 1.55 -12.94 -5.03
CA ARG A 69 1.24 -12.35 -6.31
C ARG A 69 1.87 -13.13 -7.47
N ARG A 70 3.19 -13.27 -7.53
CA ARG A 70 3.85 -14.00 -8.61
C ARG A 70 3.28 -15.41 -8.85
N ASN A 71 2.99 -16.15 -7.79
CA ASN A 71 2.65 -17.57 -7.88
C ASN A 71 1.19 -17.81 -8.32
N HIS A 72 0.29 -16.86 -8.05
CA HIS A 72 -1.13 -16.96 -8.44
C HIS A 72 -1.50 -16.07 -9.64
N TYR A 73 -0.79 -14.95 -9.86
CA TYR A 73 -1.03 -14.05 -11.00
C TYR A 73 -0.27 -14.56 -12.24
N GLY A 74 -0.99 -15.15 -13.19
CA GLY A 74 -0.47 -15.56 -14.51
C GLY A 74 -0.42 -17.06 -14.77
N THR A 75 -0.56 -17.88 -13.72
CA THR A 75 -0.50 -19.36 -13.80
C THR A 75 -1.87 -20.02 -13.66
N SER A 76 -2.72 -19.55 -12.72
CA SER A 76 -4.00 -20.21 -12.40
C SER A 76 -5.24 -19.35 -12.64
N LEU A 77 -5.10 -18.03 -12.71
CA LEU A 77 -6.21 -17.07 -12.86
C LEU A 77 -5.85 -15.95 -13.84
N SER A 78 -6.83 -15.45 -14.58
CA SER A 78 -6.60 -14.38 -15.56
C SER A 78 -6.20 -13.07 -14.88
N VAL A 79 -5.27 -12.32 -15.51
CA VAL A 79 -4.77 -11.03 -15.00
C VAL A 79 -5.90 -10.02 -14.73
N ALA A 80 -7.00 -10.10 -15.49
CA ALA A 80 -8.16 -9.23 -15.32
C ALA A 80 -8.92 -9.46 -14.00
N LYS A 81 -9.13 -10.73 -13.59
CA LYS A 81 -9.83 -11.12 -12.34
C LYS A 81 -9.08 -10.74 -11.06
N LEU A 82 -7.88 -10.24 -11.27
CA LEU A 82 -6.84 -10.08 -10.28
C LEU A 82 -6.34 -8.63 -10.20
N THR A 83 -6.91 -7.78 -11.05
CA THR A 83 -6.76 -6.33 -11.01
C THR A 83 -7.73 -5.79 -9.97
N ILE A 84 -7.19 -5.25 -8.89
CA ILE A 84 -8.00 -4.66 -7.82
C ILE A 84 -8.50 -3.30 -8.29
N GLN A 85 -9.82 -3.13 -8.30
CA GLN A 85 -10.46 -1.84 -8.55
C GLN A 85 -10.70 -1.13 -7.23
N ALA A 86 -10.35 0.16 -7.16
CA ALA A 86 -10.48 0.94 -5.93
C ALA A 86 -11.92 0.91 -5.35
N PRO A 87 -13.00 1.09 -6.14
CA PRO A 87 -14.35 1.06 -5.60
C PRO A 87 -14.71 -0.29 -4.96
N VAL A 88 -14.29 -1.40 -5.59
CA VAL A 88 -14.53 -2.75 -5.08
C VAL A 88 -13.81 -2.99 -3.76
N LEU A 89 -12.53 -2.60 -3.69
CA LEU A 89 -11.73 -2.73 -2.48
C LEU A 89 -12.32 -1.91 -1.31
N LEU A 90 -12.74 -0.68 -1.58
CA LEU A 90 -13.31 0.20 -0.57
C LEU A 90 -14.68 -0.29 -0.10
N ALA A 91 -15.52 -0.82 -0.99
CA ALA A 91 -16.80 -1.40 -0.61
C ALA A 91 -16.59 -2.62 0.30
N LEU A 92 -15.67 -3.52 -0.04
CA LEU A 92 -15.34 -4.68 0.79
C LEU A 92 -14.75 -4.30 2.16
N ALA A 93 -13.93 -3.25 2.22
CA ALA A 93 -13.36 -2.80 3.49
C ALA A 93 -14.43 -2.29 4.48
N GLN A 94 -15.64 -1.99 3.99
CA GLN A 94 -16.79 -1.58 4.80
C GLN A 94 -17.85 -2.68 4.93
N ASP A 95 -17.63 -3.84 4.31
CA ASP A 95 -18.57 -4.95 4.33
C ASP A 95 -18.36 -5.77 5.63
N PRO A 96 -19.36 -5.86 6.52
CA PRO A 96 -19.27 -6.68 7.73
C PRO A 96 -18.98 -8.16 7.44
N LYS A 97 -19.33 -8.67 6.24
CA LYS A 97 -19.00 -10.04 5.84
C LYS A 97 -17.52 -10.24 5.51
N ALA A 98 -16.81 -9.19 5.13
CA ALA A 98 -15.38 -9.25 4.85
C ALA A 98 -14.54 -9.21 6.12
N GLU A 99 -15.04 -8.61 7.21
CA GLU A 99 -14.31 -8.47 8.47
C GLU A 99 -13.76 -9.80 9.03
N PRO A 100 -14.53 -10.90 9.12
CA PRO A 100 -14.02 -12.20 9.58
C PRO A 100 -12.91 -12.76 8.70
N ILE A 101 -12.89 -12.40 7.41
CA ILE A 101 -11.86 -12.83 6.46
C ILE A 101 -10.58 -12.00 6.69
N ILE A 102 -10.73 -10.69 6.82
CA ILE A 102 -9.62 -9.74 7.03
C ILE A 102 -8.92 -10.03 8.36
N THR A 103 -9.70 -10.31 9.40
CA THR A 103 -9.23 -10.60 10.77
C THR A 103 -8.87 -12.08 10.99
N SER A 104 -9.01 -12.94 9.98
CA SER A 104 -8.60 -14.34 10.10
C SER A 104 -7.08 -14.46 10.12
N ASP A 105 -6.56 -15.37 10.96
CA ASP A 105 -5.15 -15.78 10.92
C ASP A 105 -4.73 -16.37 9.56
N ILE A 106 -5.69 -16.93 8.85
CA ILE A 106 -5.47 -17.67 7.61
C ILE A 106 -5.78 -16.78 6.41
N ARG A 107 -4.88 -16.77 5.41
CA ARG A 107 -5.04 -16.01 4.17
C ARG A 107 -6.23 -16.51 3.35
N PRO A 108 -6.95 -15.61 2.65
CA PRO A 108 -7.96 -15.99 1.67
C PRO A 108 -7.40 -16.93 0.60
N GLU A 109 -8.14 -18.00 0.31
CA GLU A 109 -7.83 -19.01 -0.70
C GLU A 109 -9.12 -19.32 -1.49
N LEU A 110 -8.98 -19.82 -2.72
CA LEU A 110 -10.14 -20.16 -3.56
C LEU A 110 -10.93 -21.34 -2.99
N GLY A 111 -12.25 -21.27 -3.14
CA GLY A 111 -13.15 -22.37 -2.81
C GLY A 111 -13.63 -22.37 -1.37
N GLU A 112 -14.30 -23.45 -0.99
CA GLU A 112 -14.81 -23.63 0.36
C GLU A 112 -13.70 -24.10 1.29
N ARG A 113 -13.62 -23.47 2.45
CA ARG A 113 -12.92 -23.98 3.62
C ARG A 113 -13.98 -24.32 4.65
N GLU A 114 -13.86 -25.46 5.31
CA GLU A 114 -14.84 -26.01 6.25
C GLU A 114 -15.58 -24.92 7.06
N GLY A 115 -16.87 -24.73 6.77
CA GLY A 115 -17.74 -23.77 7.47
C GLY A 115 -17.60 -22.29 7.08
N ARG A 116 -16.91 -21.94 5.99
CA ARG A 116 -16.77 -20.56 5.49
C ARG A 116 -17.41 -20.37 4.11
N GLU A 117 -17.87 -19.15 3.84
CA GLU A 117 -18.35 -18.76 2.50
C GLU A 117 -17.25 -19.01 1.44
N SER A 118 -17.65 -19.57 0.31
CA SER A 118 -16.75 -19.88 -0.80
C SER A 118 -16.18 -18.59 -1.41
N ILE A 119 -14.86 -18.42 -1.37
CA ILE A 119 -14.21 -17.26 -2.00
C ILE A 119 -14.06 -17.53 -3.48
N THR A 120 -14.76 -16.73 -4.29
CA THR A 120 -14.67 -16.81 -5.75
C THR A 120 -13.40 -16.11 -6.27
N ALA A 121 -13.03 -16.44 -7.51
CA ALA A 121 -11.88 -15.82 -8.18
C ALA A 121 -11.98 -14.29 -8.29
N ASP A 122 -13.20 -13.73 -8.33
CA ASP A 122 -13.41 -12.28 -8.48
C ASP A 122 -13.17 -11.53 -7.15
N TRP A 123 -13.30 -12.23 -6.02
CA TRP A 123 -13.13 -11.68 -4.68
C TRP A 123 -11.77 -11.97 -4.06
N LEU A 124 -11.06 -12.99 -4.55
CA LEU A 124 -9.77 -13.40 -3.99
C LEU A 124 -8.76 -12.25 -3.93
N ALA A 125 -8.50 -11.56 -5.05
CA ALA A 125 -7.49 -10.51 -5.08
C ALA A 125 -7.78 -9.33 -4.12
N PRO A 126 -8.99 -8.72 -4.11
CA PRO A 126 -9.26 -7.64 -3.17
C PRO A 126 -9.32 -8.12 -1.72
N LEU A 127 -9.86 -9.31 -1.41
CA LEU A 127 -9.86 -9.84 -0.04
C LEU A 127 -8.44 -10.12 0.46
N THR A 128 -7.59 -10.74 -0.36
CA THR A 128 -6.18 -10.95 0.00
C THR A 128 -5.45 -9.62 0.19
N CYS A 129 -5.77 -8.59 -0.60
CA CYS A 129 -5.21 -7.25 -0.40
C CYS A 129 -5.59 -6.67 0.97
N LEU A 130 -6.87 -6.75 1.36
CA LEU A 130 -7.33 -6.29 2.67
C LEU A 130 -6.72 -7.10 3.81
N TRP A 131 -6.55 -8.41 3.63
CA TRP A 131 -5.92 -9.30 4.60
C TRP A 131 -4.45 -8.94 4.89
N TYR A 132 -3.65 -8.65 3.85
CA TYR A 132 -2.27 -8.18 4.03
C TYR A 132 -2.25 -6.78 4.63
N LEU A 133 -3.16 -5.91 4.19
CA LEU A 133 -3.27 -4.57 4.74
C LEU A 133 -3.57 -4.61 6.25
N GLY A 134 -4.53 -5.44 6.69
CA GLY A 134 -4.86 -5.57 8.11
C GLY A 134 -3.67 -5.97 8.97
N ARG A 135 -2.80 -6.85 8.46
CA ARG A 135 -1.53 -7.22 9.13
C ARG A 135 -0.52 -6.09 9.17
N ILE A 136 -0.39 -5.34 8.08
CA ILE A 136 0.48 -4.17 8.04
C ILE A 136 -0.02 -3.11 9.02
N ILE A 137 -1.34 -2.88 9.10
CA ILE A 137 -1.97 -1.95 10.06
C ILE A 137 -1.70 -2.41 11.49
N ALA A 138 -1.94 -3.69 11.80
CA ALA A 138 -1.69 -4.24 13.13
C ALA A 138 -0.20 -4.14 13.53
N GLY A 139 0.73 -4.37 12.60
CA GLY A 139 2.17 -4.26 12.86
C GLY A 139 2.71 -2.83 12.87
N LYS A 140 2.02 -1.89 12.19
CA LYS A 140 2.42 -0.49 12.04
C LYS A 140 1.22 0.48 12.02
N PRO A 141 0.52 0.64 13.15
CA PRO A 141 -0.65 1.52 13.22
C PRO A 141 -0.30 2.99 12.92
N GLN A 142 0.93 3.43 13.17
CA GLN A 142 1.38 4.79 12.89
C GLN A 142 1.35 5.17 11.40
N LEU A 143 1.39 4.18 10.49
CA LEU A 143 1.26 4.43 9.05
C LEU A 143 -0.20 4.59 8.61
N PHE A 144 -1.15 4.14 9.44
CA PHE A 144 -2.59 4.06 9.14
C PHE A 144 -3.42 4.47 10.37
N PRO A 145 -3.26 5.70 10.88
CA PRO A 145 -3.74 6.09 12.20
C PRO A 145 -5.26 6.23 12.29
N SER A 146 -5.99 6.15 11.17
CA SER A 146 -7.46 6.16 11.16
C SER A 146 -8.05 4.75 11.13
N SER A 147 -7.21 3.72 11.04
CA SER A 147 -7.61 2.32 10.98
C SER A 147 -7.14 1.57 12.21
N VAL A 148 -7.92 0.59 12.61
CA VAL A 148 -7.65 -0.30 13.72
C VAL A 148 -7.85 -1.72 13.22
N CYS A 149 -6.77 -2.52 13.29
CA CYS A 149 -6.86 -3.96 13.13
C CYS A 149 -6.33 -4.61 14.40
N PRO A 150 -7.09 -5.50 15.05
CA PRO A 150 -6.61 -6.24 16.20
C PRO A 150 -5.31 -6.97 15.89
N SER A 151 -4.40 -7.02 16.86
CA SER A 151 -3.20 -7.83 16.73
C SER A 151 -3.57 -9.31 16.69
N MET A 152 -3.16 -10.00 15.62
CA MET A 152 -3.38 -11.44 15.42
C MET A 152 -2.59 -12.30 16.42
N SER A 153 -1.58 -11.74 17.09
CA SER A 153 -0.59 -12.51 17.86
C SER A 153 -0.94 -12.73 19.33
N GLY A 154 -2.18 -12.46 19.78
CA GLY A 154 -2.49 -12.56 21.20
C GLY A 154 -3.96 -12.86 21.48
N ARG A 155 -4.23 -14.08 21.98
CA ARG A 155 -5.40 -14.37 22.80
C ARG A 155 -5.51 -13.32 23.90
N GLN A 156 -6.41 -12.36 23.78
CA GLN A 156 -7.05 -11.75 24.94
C GLN A 156 -8.38 -11.13 24.50
N GLY A 157 -9.45 -11.64 25.10
CA GLY A 157 -10.82 -11.27 24.82
C GLY A 157 -11.07 -9.83 25.21
N PHE A 158 -11.02 -8.94 24.23
CA PHE A 158 -11.92 -7.83 24.00
C PHE A 158 -11.78 -7.54 22.50
N THR A 159 -12.73 -8.02 21.69
CA THR A 159 -12.76 -7.75 20.26
C THR A 159 -12.97 -6.26 20.08
N LEU A 160 -11.88 -5.50 19.92
CA LEU A 160 -11.95 -4.21 19.25
C LEU A 160 -12.42 -4.53 17.82
N GLU A 161 -13.63 -4.07 17.48
CA GLU A 161 -14.13 -4.14 16.11
C GLU A 161 -13.05 -3.61 15.17
N SER A 162 -12.77 -4.37 14.11
CA SER A 162 -11.81 -3.91 13.13
C SER A 162 -12.45 -2.76 12.35
N HIS A 163 -11.70 -1.68 12.18
CA HIS A 163 -12.15 -0.52 11.44
C HIS A 163 -11.10 -0.15 10.41
N LEU A 164 -11.48 -0.18 9.14
CA LEU A 164 -10.61 0.20 8.03
C LEU A 164 -11.06 1.54 7.46
N ASN A 165 -10.27 2.58 7.66
CA ASN A 165 -10.55 3.88 7.06
C ASN A 165 -10.34 3.83 5.54
N PRO A 166 -11.24 4.38 4.72
CA PRO A 166 -11.11 4.36 3.26
C PRO A 166 -9.80 4.96 2.72
N TYR A 167 -9.25 5.99 3.38
CA TYR A 167 -7.98 6.60 2.98
C TYR A 167 -6.80 5.70 3.28
N ASP A 168 -6.76 5.11 4.48
CA ASP A 168 -5.73 4.15 4.87
C ASP A 168 -5.75 2.91 3.97
N VAL A 169 -6.96 2.42 3.62
CA VAL A 169 -7.14 1.35 2.63
C VAL A 169 -6.56 1.73 1.28
N LEU A 170 -6.86 2.94 0.82
CA LEU A 170 -6.31 3.44 -0.44
C LEU A 170 -4.77 3.52 -0.39
N HIS A 171 -4.19 4.08 0.67
CA HIS A 171 -2.74 4.23 0.81
C HIS A 171 -2.03 2.88 0.90
N GLY A 172 -2.57 1.97 1.70
CA GLY A 172 -2.08 0.61 1.87
C GLY A 172 -2.10 -0.18 0.57
N TRP A 173 -3.21 -0.10 -0.18
CA TRP A 173 -3.29 -0.71 -1.52
C TRP A 173 -2.25 -0.14 -2.48
N LYS A 174 -1.99 1.18 -2.43
CA LYS A 174 -0.96 1.81 -3.28
C LYS A 174 0.45 1.43 -2.86
N LEU A 175 0.71 1.23 -1.57
CA LEU A 175 1.98 0.67 -1.07
C LEU A 175 2.18 -0.75 -1.59
N LEU A 176 1.19 -1.63 -1.45
CA LEU A 176 1.23 -3.02 -1.96
C LEU A 176 1.44 -3.05 -3.48
N THR A 177 0.74 -2.20 -4.23
CA THR A 177 0.90 -2.06 -5.69
C THR A 177 2.31 -1.59 -6.06
N TRP A 178 2.87 -0.63 -5.31
CA TRP A 178 4.23 -0.16 -5.52
C TRP A 178 5.25 -1.26 -5.23
N ALA A 179 5.09 -2.01 -4.14
CA ALA A 179 5.99 -3.11 -3.77
C ALA A 179 6.04 -4.17 -4.88
N THR A 180 4.89 -4.58 -5.42
CA THR A 180 4.81 -5.51 -6.56
C THR A 180 5.55 -5.00 -7.80
N ARG A 181 5.60 -3.67 -8.01
CA ARG A 181 6.36 -3.08 -9.13
C ARG A 181 7.87 -3.02 -8.87
N GLN A 182 8.29 -2.85 -7.62
CA GLN A 182 9.70 -2.87 -7.26
C GLN A 182 10.27 -4.28 -7.30
N SER A 183 9.47 -5.28 -6.95
CA SER A 183 9.74 -6.68 -7.22
C SER A 183 9.58 -6.96 -8.72
N ARG A 184 10.45 -6.42 -9.59
CA ARG A 184 10.51 -6.87 -10.98
C ARG A 184 10.73 -8.39 -10.94
N LEU A 185 9.75 -9.13 -11.45
CA LEU A 185 9.70 -10.59 -11.44
C LEU A 185 11.01 -11.15 -12.04
N PRO A 186 11.83 -11.92 -11.29
CA PRO A 186 12.79 -12.80 -11.94
C PRO A 186 12.01 -13.89 -12.69
N GLU A 187 12.52 -14.29 -13.85
CA GLU A 187 12.06 -15.52 -14.53
C GLU A 187 12.12 -16.72 -13.56
N PRO A 188 11.26 -17.74 -13.74
CA PRO A 188 11.33 -18.96 -12.96
C PRO A 188 12.76 -19.51 -12.91
N GLY A 189 13.33 -19.66 -11.70
CA GLY A 189 14.68 -20.18 -11.50
C GLY A 189 15.80 -19.15 -11.28
N LYS A 190 15.52 -17.83 -11.27
CA LYS A 190 16.53 -16.81 -10.93
C LYS A 190 16.37 -16.28 -9.49
N LYS A 191 17.50 -16.12 -8.78
CA LYS A 191 17.55 -15.52 -7.43
C LYS A 191 17.04 -14.07 -7.45
N TRP A 192 16.38 -13.68 -6.36
CA TRP A 192 15.83 -12.35 -6.12
C TRP A 192 16.84 -11.24 -6.44
N CYS A 193 16.43 -10.31 -7.30
CA CYS A 193 17.15 -9.06 -7.50
C CYS A 193 16.16 -7.90 -7.36
N TRP A 194 16.12 -7.34 -6.15
CA TRP A 194 15.52 -6.04 -5.93
C TRP A 194 16.31 -5.01 -6.73
N HIS A 195 15.69 -4.39 -7.73
CA HIS A 195 16.29 -3.20 -8.30
C HIS A 195 16.25 -2.13 -7.20
N ARG A 196 17.38 -1.85 -6.55
CA ARG A 196 17.62 -0.51 -6.03
C ARG A 196 17.54 0.41 -7.24
N PRO A 197 16.54 1.31 -7.37
CA PRO A 197 16.73 2.41 -8.27
C PRO A 197 17.99 3.14 -7.78
N ALA A 198 18.91 3.46 -8.69
CA ALA A 198 19.91 4.45 -8.39
C ALA A 198 19.15 5.67 -7.89
N ILE A 199 19.25 5.96 -6.60
CA ILE A 199 18.76 7.22 -6.03
C ILE A 199 19.59 8.25 -6.77
N GLN A 200 19.08 8.81 -7.86
CA GLN A 200 19.72 9.96 -8.46
C GLN A 200 19.59 11.05 -7.41
N PRO A 201 20.70 11.53 -6.81
CA PRO A 201 20.62 12.67 -5.92
C PRO A 201 19.93 13.77 -6.71
N SER A 202 18.81 14.23 -6.17
CA SER A 202 18.08 15.38 -6.68
C SER A 202 19.10 16.45 -7.03
N ARG A 203 19.20 16.81 -8.32
CA ARG A 203 19.95 17.98 -8.79
C ARG A 203 19.26 19.25 -8.28
N TYR A 204 19.33 19.46 -6.97
CA TYR A 204 19.22 20.75 -6.31
C TYR A 204 20.55 21.00 -5.62
N VAL A 205 21.60 21.05 -6.44
CA VAL A 205 22.84 21.72 -6.06
C VAL A 205 22.49 23.19 -5.97
N ARG A 206 22.54 23.67 -4.75
CA ARG A 206 22.58 25.06 -4.30
C ARG A 206 23.49 25.90 -5.21
N ARG A 207 22.91 26.67 -6.13
CA ARG A 207 23.47 27.95 -6.62
C ARG A 207 22.84 29.04 -5.75
N GLU A 208 23.50 30.05 -5.22
CA GLU A 208 24.90 30.50 -5.19
C GLU A 208 24.92 31.47 -3.99
N LYS A 209 25.96 31.41 -3.15
CA LYS A 209 26.46 32.60 -2.45
C LYS A 209 27.59 33.14 -3.33
N ALA A 210 27.42 34.36 -3.85
CA ALA A 210 28.49 35.29 -4.20
C ALA A 210 27.84 36.59 -4.70
N LEU A 211 27.51 37.48 -3.76
CA LEU A 211 27.49 38.93 -4.02
C LEU A 211 28.48 39.52 -3.00
N ASP A 212 29.75 39.37 -3.34
CA ASP A 212 30.83 40.25 -2.90
C ASP A 212 31.62 40.57 -4.17
N GLY A 213 31.57 41.85 -4.54
CA GLY A 213 32.07 42.44 -5.77
C GLY A 213 31.46 43.83 -5.94
#